data_AF-A0A949CBI5-F1
#
_entry.id   AF-A0A949CBI5-F1
#
_cell.length_a   1.000
_cell.length_b   1.000
_cell.length_c   1.000
_cell.angle_alpha   90.00
_cell.angle_beta   90.00
_cell.angle_gamma   90.00
#
_symmetry.space_group_name_H-M   'P 1'
#
loop_
_entity.id
_entity.type
_entity.pdbx_description
1 polymer ?
#
loop_
_entity_poly.entity_id
_entity_poly.type
_entity_poly.pdbx_seq_one_letter_code
_entity_poly.pdbx_strand_id
1 'polypeptide(L)' 'MTEKKENNFAFVDGQNLHMGTKSEDPAWQVDFFKFREYLKKKYNVTRAYYFLGFTIDEKSDLYDKIQESGFILKFR' A
#
# COMPACT_ATOMS: atom_id res chain seq x y z
N MET A 1 -3.38 21.05 -26.76
CA MET A 1 -2.88 21.28 -25.39
C MET A 1 -2.57 19.91 -24.80
N THR A 2 -1.31 19.57 -24.54
CA THR A 2 -0.96 18.29 -23.90
C THR A 2 -1.20 18.43 -22.40
N GLU A 3 -2.25 17.79 -21.88
CA GLU A 3 -2.47 17.69 -20.44
C GLU A 3 -1.23 17.07 -19.78
N LYS A 4 -0.66 17.80 -18.82
CA LYS A 4 0.49 17.35 -18.05
C LYS A 4 -0.02 16.24 -17.12
N LYS A 5 0.20 14.98 -17.49
CA LYS A 5 -0.20 13.81 -16.69
C LYS A 5 0.28 14.02 -15.25
N GLU A 6 -0.67 14.18 -14.32
CA GLU A 6 -0.34 14.35 -12.91
C GLU A 6 0.41 13.11 -12.41
N ASN A 7 1.62 13.32 -11.89
CA ASN A 7 2.46 12.26 -11.34
C ASN A 7 2.23 12.18 -9.83
N ASN A 8 1.03 11.73 -9.45
CA ASN A 8 0.70 11.62 -8.03
C ASN A 8 1.33 10.36 -7.43
N PHE A 9 1.98 10.50 -6.27
CA PHE A 9 2.66 9.42 -5.56
C PHE A 9 2.00 9.19 -4.20
N ALA A 10 1.86 7.93 -3.80
CA ALA A 10 1.39 7.56 -2.47
C ALA A 10 2.54 7.05 -1.60
N PHE A 11 2.55 7.44 -0.33
CA PHE A 11 3.46 6.97 0.70
C PHE A 11 2.60 6.40 1.82
N VAL A 12 2.59 5.08 1.96
CA VAL A 12 1.72 4.37 2.90
C VAL A 12 2.54 3.89 4.08
N ASP A 13 2.16 4.30 5.29
CA ASP A 13 2.68 3.74 6.53
C ASP A 13 1.95 2.41 6.82
N GLY A 14 2.65 1.31 6.63
CA GLY A 14 2.07 -0.03 6.78
C GLY A 14 1.78 -0.42 8.23
N GLN A 15 2.48 0.16 9.19
CA GLN A 15 2.22 -0.11 10.61
C GLN A 15 0.94 0.60 11.05
N ASN A 16 0.78 1.87 10.67
CA ASN A 16 -0.44 2.61 10.95
C ASN A 16 -1.66 1.97 10.27
N LEU A 17 -1.54 1.59 8.99
CA LEU A 17 -2.61 0.91 8.26
C LEU A 17 -3.01 -0.42 8.93
N HIS A 18 -2.03 -1.22 9.37
CA HIS A 18 -2.29 -2.49 10.02
C HIS A 18 -3.01 -2.32 11.36
N MET A 19 -2.50 -1.43 12.21
CA MET A 19 -3.09 -1.19 13.53
C MET A 19 -4.49 -0.62 13.40
N GLY A 20 -4.69 0.38 12.53
CA GLY A 20 -5.97 1.03 12.34
C GLY A 20 -7.07 0.10 11.81
N THR A 21 -6.74 -0.89 10.98
CA THR A 21 -7.75 -1.85 10.46
C THR A 21 -8.06 -3.00 11.42
N LYS A 22 -7.08 -3.39 12.24
CA LYS A 22 -7.25 -4.43 13.26
C LYS A 22 -7.90 -3.93 14.55
N SER A 23 -7.77 -2.65 14.89
CA SER A 23 -8.37 -2.08 16.10
C SER A 23 -9.86 -1.79 15.98
N GLU A 24 -10.42 -1.84 14.77
CA GLU A 24 -11.86 -1.67 14.52
C GLU A 24 -12.68 -2.88 15.01
N ASP A 25 -13.98 -2.66 15.25
CA ASP A 25 -14.94 -3.71 15.57
C ASP A 25 -16.10 -3.69 14.55
N PRO A 26 -16.15 -4.64 13.59
CA PRO A 26 -15.29 -5.82 13.47
C PRO A 26 -13.94 -5.51 12.82
N ALA A 27 -12.89 -6.19 13.29
CA ALA A 27 -11.57 -6.10 12.70
C ALA A 27 -11.59 -6.57 11.24
N TRP A 28 -10.85 -5.88 10.38
CA TRP A 28 -10.79 -6.20 8.96
C TRP A 28 -9.35 -6.12 8.43
N GLN A 29 -9.14 -6.69 7.23
CA GLN A 29 -7.84 -6.73 6.57
C GLN A 29 -7.90 -6.03 5.22
N VAL A 30 -6.82 -5.33 4.88
CA VAL A 30 -6.71 -4.61 3.60
C VAL A 30 -6.42 -5.60 2.47
N ASP A 31 -7.26 -5.56 1.45
CA ASP A 31 -6.95 -6.15 0.14
C ASP A 31 -6.04 -5.20 -0.64
N PHE A 32 -4.75 -5.53 -0.75
CA PHE A 32 -3.77 -4.66 -1.38
C PHE A 32 -4.01 -4.42 -2.88
N PHE A 33 -4.60 -5.37 -3.61
CA PHE A 33 -4.93 -5.19 -5.03
C PHE A 33 -6.04 -4.15 -5.19
N LYS A 34 -7.12 -4.29 -4.41
CA LYS A 34 -8.22 -3.30 -4.41
C LYS A 34 -7.74 -1.95 -3.91
N PHE A 35 -6.88 -1.93 -2.90
CA PHE A 35 -6.33 -0.68 -2.37
C PHE A 35 -5.46 0.03 -3.42
N ARG A 36 -4.58 -0.69 -4.12
CA ARG A 36 -3.78 -0.12 -5.22
C ARG A 36 -4.68 0.42 -6.34
N GLU A 37 -5.70 -0.33 -6.73
CA GLU A 37 -6.64 0.06 -7.77
C GLU A 37 -7.42 1.32 -7.38
N TYR A 38 -7.87 1.40 -6.13
CA TYR A 38 -8.52 2.59 -5.59
C TYR A 38 -7.61 3.82 -5.66
N LEU A 39 -6.36 3.71 -5.21
CA LEU A 39 -5.38 4.81 -5.30
C LEU A 39 -5.14 5.25 -6.75
N LYS A 40 -5.07 4.29 -7.68
CA LYS A 40 -4.93 4.56 -9.11
C LYS A 40 -6.15 5.28 -9.67
N LYS A 41 -7.36 4.77 -9.44
CA LYS A 41 -8.60 5.30 -10.04
C LYS A 41 -9.01 6.64 -9.44
N LYS A 42 -8.93 6.79 -8.13
CA LYS A 42 -9.44 7.96 -7.43
C LYS A 42 -8.47 9.13 -7.40
N TYR A 43 -7.17 8.84 -7.27
CA TYR A 43 -6.14 9.86 -7.05
C TYR A 43 -5.07 9.90 -8.15
N ASN A 44 -5.27 9.13 -9.23
CA ASN A 44 -4.31 9.01 -10.34
C ASN A 44 -2.89 8.63 -9.87
N VAL A 45 -2.78 7.81 -8.81
CA VAL A 45 -1.48 7.45 -8.23
C VAL A 45 -0.70 6.53 -9.17
N THR A 46 0.42 7.05 -9.68
CA THR A 46 1.29 6.33 -10.62
C THR A 46 2.34 5.48 -9.89
N ARG A 47 2.82 5.93 -8.72
CA ARG A 47 3.75 5.19 -7.85
C ARG A 47 3.25 5.17 -6.42
N ALA A 48 3.28 4.00 -5.78
CA ALA A 48 2.89 3.83 -4.39
C ALA A 48 4.02 3.14 -3.63
N TYR A 49 4.52 3.78 -2.58
CA TYR A 49 5.54 3.25 -1.68
C TYR A 49 4.85 2.75 -0.40
N TYR A 50 5.23 1.55 0.03
CA TYR A 50 4.68 0.93 1.23
C TYR A 50 5.80 0.71 2.25
N PHE A 51 5.71 1.38 3.39
CA PHE A 51 6.73 1.36 4.43
C PHE A 51 6.41 0.33 5.51
N LEU A 52 7.40 -0.49 5.86
CA LEU A 52 7.30 -1.48 6.93
C LEU A 52 8.53 -1.40 7.84
N GLY A 53 8.28 -1.41 9.15
CA GLY A 53 9.33 -1.62 10.15
C GLY A 53 9.76 -3.09 10.22
N PHE A 54 11.06 -3.31 10.50
CA PHE A 54 11.82 -4.55 10.75
C PHE A 54 11.22 -5.91 10.31
N THR A 55 12.06 -6.65 9.57
CA THR A 55 11.82 -7.98 9.03
C THR A 55 11.64 -9.02 10.14
N ILE A 56 10.43 -9.59 10.23
CA ILE A 56 10.24 -10.90 10.84
C ILE A 56 10.36 -11.87 9.68
N ASP A 57 11.37 -12.74 9.71
CA ASP A 57 11.78 -13.66 8.63
C ASP A 57 10.67 -14.64 8.16
N GLU A 58 9.48 -14.56 8.75
CA GLU A 58 8.33 -15.45 8.51
C GLU A 58 7.19 -14.81 7.69
N LYS A 59 7.34 -13.58 7.15
CA LYS A 59 6.26 -12.89 6.41
C LYS A 59 6.49 -12.73 4.90
N SER A 60 7.12 -13.72 4.25
CA SER A 60 7.37 -13.69 2.78
C SER A 60 6.09 -13.43 1.99
N ASP A 61 5.03 -14.20 2.25
CA ASP A 61 3.76 -14.12 1.50
C ASP A 61 3.11 -12.72 1.55
N LEU A 62 3.26 -12.00 2.67
CA LEU A 62 2.73 -10.64 2.80
C LEU A 62 3.53 -9.67 1.93
N TYR A 63 4.86 -9.80 1.94
CA TYR A 63 5.73 -8.95 1.13
C TYR A 63 5.49 -9.19 -0.35
N ASP A 64 5.39 -10.45 -0.77
CA ASP A 64 5.07 -10.85 -2.13
C ASP A 64 3.72 -10.24 -2.56
N LYS A 65 2.68 -10.39 -1.74
CA LYS A 65 1.35 -9.82 -2.04
C LYS A 65 1.36 -8.28 -2.16
N ILE A 66 2.13 -7.59 -1.32
CA ILE A 66 2.26 -6.13 -1.40
C ILE A 66 3.00 -5.73 -2.69
N GLN A 67 4.06 -6.44 -3.06
CA GLN A 67 4.81 -6.15 -4.30
C GLN A 67 4.00 -6.48 -5.55
N GLU A 68 3.35 -7.65 -5.61
CA GLU A 68 2.51 -8.11 -6.71
C GLU A 68 1.31 -7.18 -6.94
N SER A 69 0.76 -6.61 -5.88
CA SER A 69 -0.30 -5.59 -5.99
C SER A 69 0.20 -4.24 -6.50
N GLY A 70 1.50 -4.07 -6.77
CA GLY A 70 2.07 -2.90 -7.44
C GLY A 70 2.55 -1.80 -6.50
N PHE A 71 2.85 -2.13 -5.24
CA PHE A 71 3.56 -1.25 -4.32
C PHE A 71 5.06 -1.48 -4.36
N ILE A 72 5.81 -0.40 -4.15
CA ILE A 72 7.26 -0.44 -3.93
C ILE A 72 7.49 -0.57 -2.43
N LEU A 73 7.89 -1.75 -1.98
CA LEU A 73 8.18 -2.03 -0.58
C LEU A 73 9.44 -1.27 -0.13
N LYS A 74 9.37 -0.61 1.03
CA LYS A 74 10.50 0.09 1.66
C LYS A 74 10.58 -0.28 3.14
N PHE A 75 11.73 -0.82 3.55
CA PHE A 75 12.01 -1.08 4.96
C PHE A 75 12.56 0.18 5.63
N ARG A 76 12.13 0.45 6.86
CA ARG A 76 12.56 1.58 7.69
C ARG A 76 12.89 1.14 9.10
#